data_AF-A0A421CKU9-F1
#
_entry.id   AF-A0A421CKU9-F1
#
_cell.length_a   1.000
_cell.length_b   1.000
_cell.length_c   1.000
_cell.angle_alpha   90.00
_cell.angle_beta   90.00
_cell.angle_gamma   90.00
#
_symmetry.space_group_name_H-M   'P 1'
#
loop_
_entity.id
_entity.type
_entity.pdbx_description
1 polymer ?
#
loop_
_entity_poly.entity_id
_entity_poly.type
_entity_poly.pdbx_seq_one_letter_code
_entity_poly.pdbx_strand_id
1 'polypeptide(L)'
;MKRILTFLFAAIFAFMAFSVSDMVLVEKGTFQMGGLWGDGANFESPVHEVTFTNDLLIGKYEVTFDEYDVFCEETGRIRPGDEGWGRGSRPVINVSWHDAIAYCNWLSQKETLPFAYDSNGNLLDNNGEITVDTINVAGYRLPTEAEWEFAARGGTKSSGFEYAGSNSLEEVGWFDSNSEGMTHEVGQKLPNDLGLYDMSGNVWEWCSDMFDEYPDSPQINPYKTIGFGGPVMRGGSWEYEARSAWVASRDCGSEFAKSNGLGFRICRTIPDPADTAAFPDKGIVLLLPEDKAVFENFPRLMKFEWLPVNLPEGTTYQIEIEYCWKFSNSIDEPEFFGIWAEGNYSPWISRSGLTATVLDHEFIGSQPGRWRVGYKDESGEIKWTDWRYFRFH
;
A
#
# COMPACT_ATOMS: atom_id res chain seq x y z
N MET A 1 30.44 11.25 -44.57
CA MET A 1 30.14 10.03 -43.81
C MET A 1 29.91 10.43 -42.35
N LYS A 2 28.86 11.18 -41.98
CA LYS A 2 27.49 10.74 -41.65
C LYS A 2 27.30 9.22 -41.48
N ARG A 3 26.84 8.83 -40.29
CA ARG A 3 26.26 7.55 -39.83
C ARG A 3 27.21 6.51 -39.21
N ILE A 4 27.55 6.68 -37.93
CA ILE A 4 27.77 5.61 -36.92
C ILE A 4 27.57 6.30 -35.55
N LEU A 5 26.79 5.89 -34.56
CA LEU A 5 25.65 4.97 -34.44
C LEU A 5 25.09 5.38 -33.06
N THR A 6 24.05 6.22 -33.07
CA THR A 6 23.29 6.65 -31.90
C THR A 6 22.42 5.49 -31.43
N PHE A 7 22.98 4.53 -30.69
CA PHE A 7 22.23 3.37 -30.16
C PHE A 7 22.81 2.83 -28.85
N LEU A 8 23.14 3.72 -27.89
CA LEU A 8 23.65 3.27 -26.58
C LEU A 8 23.14 4.10 -25.39
N PHE A 9 22.04 4.84 -25.55
CA PHE A 9 21.48 5.69 -24.49
C PHE A 9 19.97 5.53 -24.27
N ALA A 10 19.37 4.44 -24.79
CA ALA A 10 17.92 4.22 -24.72
C ALA A 10 17.50 2.95 -23.95
N ALA A 11 18.41 2.32 -23.20
CA ALA A 11 18.16 0.98 -22.62
C ALA A 11 18.37 0.84 -21.10
N ILE A 12 18.50 1.93 -20.32
CA ILE A 12 18.80 1.85 -18.87
C ILE A 12 17.81 2.63 -17.97
N PHE A 13 16.67 3.10 -18.50
CA PHE A 13 15.63 3.73 -17.66
C PHE A 13 14.23 3.19 -17.96
N ALA A 14 14.09 1.87 -17.92
CA ALA A 14 12.82 1.27 -17.54
C ALA A 14 12.84 1.10 -16.01
N PHE A 15 12.86 2.23 -15.29
CA PHE A 15 12.54 2.23 -13.88
C PHE A 15 11.04 1.95 -13.82
N MET A 16 10.64 0.70 -13.58
CA MET A 16 9.29 0.42 -13.10
C MET A 16 9.20 1.11 -11.73
N ALA A 17 8.76 2.36 -11.75
CA ALA A 17 8.21 2.97 -10.57
C ALA A 17 7.02 2.09 -10.19
N PHE A 18 7.17 1.33 -9.11
CA PHE A 18 6.02 0.80 -8.37
C PHE A 18 5.17 2.03 -8.10
N SER A 19 4.06 2.12 -8.80
CA SER A 19 3.20 3.28 -8.75
C SER A 19 2.14 2.92 -7.73
N VAL A 20 1.94 3.82 -6.77
CA VAL A 20 0.76 3.85 -5.88
C VAL A 20 -0.57 3.66 -6.66
N SER A 21 -0.56 3.75 -8.00
CA SER A 21 -1.70 3.47 -8.90
C SER A 21 -2.39 2.13 -8.74
N ASP A 22 -1.77 1.09 -8.18
CA ASP A 22 -2.39 -0.23 -8.03
C ASP A 22 -2.77 -0.56 -6.57
N MET A 23 -2.91 0.46 -5.73
CA MET A 23 -3.52 0.36 -4.40
C MET A 23 -4.96 0.90 -4.42
N VAL A 24 -5.83 0.31 -3.61
CA VAL A 24 -7.23 0.71 -3.45
C VAL A 24 -7.43 1.25 -2.04
N LEU A 25 -8.12 2.39 -1.94
CA LEU A 25 -8.52 2.98 -0.66
C LEU A 25 -9.72 2.19 -0.09
N VAL A 26 -9.54 1.71 1.13
CA VAL A 26 -10.59 1.16 1.98
C VAL A 26 -10.84 2.18 3.08
N GLU A 27 -11.97 2.87 2.99
CA GLU A 27 -12.38 3.85 4.00
C GLU A 27 -12.65 3.15 5.33
N LYS A 28 -12.24 3.79 6.42
CA LYS A 28 -12.52 3.36 7.79
C LYS A 28 -14.02 3.15 8.00
N GLY A 29 -14.36 2.20 8.85
CA GLY A 29 -15.75 1.88 9.12
C GLY A 29 -15.89 0.71 10.08
N THR A 30 -17.14 0.31 10.28
CA THR A 30 -17.50 -0.78 11.19
C THR A 30 -18.15 -1.90 10.39
N PHE A 31 -17.79 -3.15 10.67
CA PHE A 31 -18.41 -4.32 10.07
C PHE A 31 -18.55 -5.49 11.04
N GLN A 32 -19.31 -6.49 10.63
CA GLN A 32 -19.44 -7.76 11.36
C GLN A 32 -18.44 -8.77 10.77
N MET A 33 -17.45 -9.15 11.56
CA MET A 33 -16.42 -10.12 11.19
C MET A 33 -16.84 -11.53 11.57
N GLY A 34 -16.58 -12.50 10.69
CA GLY A 34 -16.87 -13.92 10.88
C GLY A 34 -18.00 -14.49 10.01
N GLY A 35 -18.32 -15.77 10.24
CA GLY A 35 -19.26 -16.54 9.41
C GLY A 35 -20.72 -16.13 9.62
N LEU A 36 -21.25 -15.28 8.73
CA LEU A 36 -22.61 -14.72 8.85
C LEU A 36 -23.73 -15.73 8.51
N TRP A 37 -23.41 -16.83 7.82
CA TRP A 37 -24.40 -17.73 7.24
C TRP A 37 -24.65 -19.03 8.03
N GLY A 38 -24.06 -19.15 9.23
CA GLY A 38 -24.44 -20.18 10.22
C GLY A 38 -23.92 -21.59 9.96
N ASP A 39 -23.09 -21.78 8.93
CA ASP A 39 -22.36 -22.99 8.57
C ASP A 39 -20.84 -22.79 8.74
N GLY A 40 -20.46 -21.90 9.67
CA GLY A 40 -19.07 -21.57 9.96
C GLY A 40 -18.25 -22.82 10.27
N ALA A 41 -17.12 -22.97 9.58
CA ALA A 41 -16.10 -23.91 9.98
C ALA A 41 -15.59 -23.54 11.39
N ASN A 42 -14.91 -24.47 12.06
CA ASN A 42 -14.31 -24.18 13.37
C ASN A 42 -13.50 -22.87 13.28
N PHE A 43 -13.67 -21.97 14.27
CA PHE A 43 -12.96 -20.68 14.42
C PHE A 43 -13.43 -19.48 13.57
N GLU A 44 -14.49 -19.60 12.76
CA GLU A 44 -15.13 -18.45 12.08
C GLU A 44 -16.19 -17.75 12.96
N SER A 45 -16.27 -18.12 14.24
CA SER A 45 -17.28 -17.68 15.21
C SER A 45 -16.63 -17.30 16.55
N PRO A 46 -17.30 -16.44 17.35
CA PRO A 46 -18.56 -15.78 17.03
C PRO A 46 -18.40 -14.66 15.99
N VAL A 47 -19.52 -14.31 15.37
CA VAL A 47 -19.63 -13.05 14.64
C VAL A 47 -19.51 -11.91 15.66
N HIS A 48 -18.61 -10.97 15.41
CA HIS A 48 -18.35 -9.84 16.30
C HIS A 48 -18.12 -8.55 15.51
N GLU A 49 -18.34 -7.42 16.17
CA GLU A 49 -18.16 -6.11 15.58
C GLU A 49 -16.68 -5.71 15.56
N VAL A 50 -16.20 -5.21 14.43
CA VAL A 50 -14.87 -4.62 14.29
C VAL A 50 -15.00 -3.22 13.72
N THR A 51 -14.36 -2.24 14.35
CA THR A 51 -14.30 -0.86 13.90
C THR A 51 -12.87 -0.47 13.53
N PHE A 52 -12.68 0.02 12.32
CA PHE A 52 -11.45 0.68 11.89
C PHE A 52 -11.57 2.19 12.11
N THR A 53 -10.52 2.80 12.67
CA THR A 53 -10.48 4.26 12.92
C THR A 53 -9.58 5.01 11.94
N ASN A 54 -8.84 4.29 11.10
CA ASN A 54 -7.98 4.81 10.04
C ASN A 54 -8.37 4.20 8.70
N ASP A 55 -8.08 4.92 7.62
CA ASP A 55 -8.23 4.37 6.28
C ASP A 55 -7.05 3.43 5.97
N LEU A 56 -7.22 2.58 4.97
CA LEU A 56 -6.22 1.62 4.53
C LEU A 56 -6.04 1.73 3.01
N LEU A 57 -4.80 1.75 2.54
CA LEU A 57 -4.50 1.39 1.16
C LEU A 57 -4.18 -0.09 1.12
N ILE A 58 -4.86 -0.87 0.29
CA ILE A 58 -4.57 -2.30 0.09
C ILE A 58 -4.31 -2.58 -1.38
N GLY A 59 -3.39 -3.49 -1.67
CA GLY A 59 -3.05 -3.90 -3.02
C GLY A 59 -4.29 -4.36 -3.77
N LYS A 60 -4.50 -3.80 -4.97
CA LYS A 60 -5.62 -4.16 -5.85
C LYS A 60 -5.60 -5.64 -6.21
N TYR A 61 -4.40 -6.19 -6.30
CA TYR A 61 -4.07 -7.57 -6.65
C TYR A 61 -3.18 -8.19 -5.57
N GLU A 62 -3.04 -9.51 -5.62
CA GLU A 62 -1.94 -10.24 -5.01
C GLU A 62 -0.59 -9.74 -5.57
N VAL A 63 0.48 -9.81 -4.79
CA VAL A 63 1.83 -9.49 -5.30
C VAL A 63 2.20 -10.49 -6.38
N THR A 64 2.64 -10.00 -7.53
CA THR A 64 2.93 -10.80 -8.72
C THR A 64 4.38 -11.28 -8.75
N PHE A 65 4.66 -12.26 -9.62
CA PHE A 65 6.02 -12.69 -9.88
C PHE A 65 6.89 -11.58 -10.48
N ASP A 66 6.34 -10.71 -11.35
CA ASP A 66 7.11 -9.60 -11.91
C ASP A 66 7.58 -8.63 -10.82
N GLU A 67 6.71 -8.31 -9.87
CA GLU A 67 7.05 -7.43 -8.73
C GLU A 67 8.04 -8.11 -7.78
N TYR A 68 7.81 -9.38 -7.46
CA TYR A 68 8.68 -10.14 -6.56
C TYR A 68 10.06 -10.43 -7.17
N ASP A 69 10.16 -10.57 -8.50
CA ASP A 69 11.44 -10.75 -9.19
C ASP A 69 12.33 -9.53 -9.06
N VAL A 70 11.77 -8.32 -9.10
CA VAL A 70 12.53 -7.08 -8.83
C VAL A 70 13.08 -7.11 -7.40
N PHE A 71 12.26 -7.49 -6.42
CA PHE A 71 12.72 -7.67 -5.04
C PHE A 71 13.88 -8.67 -4.94
N CYS A 72 13.78 -9.83 -5.59
CA CYS A 72 14.85 -10.82 -5.60
C CYS A 72 16.13 -10.31 -6.27
N GLU A 73 16.01 -9.62 -7.40
CA GLU A 73 17.14 -9.03 -8.13
C GLU A 73 17.89 -8.00 -7.29
N GLU A 74 17.18 -7.11 -6.61
CA GLU A 74 17.79 -6.03 -5.83
C GLU A 74 18.36 -6.48 -4.49
N THR A 75 17.75 -7.49 -3.86
CA THR A 75 18.18 -7.99 -2.55
C THR A 75 19.13 -9.17 -2.64
N GLY A 76 19.28 -9.78 -3.81
CA GLY A 76 20.04 -11.02 -4.01
C GLY A 76 19.36 -12.26 -3.43
N ARG A 77 18.07 -12.18 -3.06
CA ARG A 77 17.29 -13.34 -2.62
C ARG A 77 17.02 -14.29 -3.78
N ILE A 78 16.85 -15.57 -3.46
CA ILE A 78 16.56 -16.60 -4.44
C ILE A 78 15.10 -16.45 -4.90
N ARG A 79 14.88 -16.44 -6.22
CA ARG A 79 13.53 -16.42 -6.79
C ARG A 79 12.77 -17.69 -6.41
N PRO A 80 11.51 -17.58 -5.95
CA PRO A 80 10.68 -18.73 -5.70
C PRO A 80 10.32 -19.43 -7.01
N GLY A 81 10.13 -20.76 -6.95
CA GLY A 81 9.69 -21.57 -8.08
C GLY A 81 8.27 -21.22 -8.50
N ASP A 82 8.01 -21.27 -9.81
CA ASP A 82 6.70 -20.98 -10.44
C ASP A 82 5.94 -22.25 -10.86
N GLU A 83 6.37 -23.41 -10.34
CA GLU A 83 5.85 -24.74 -10.70
C GLU A 83 5.90 -25.08 -12.21
N GLY A 84 6.62 -24.28 -13.01
CA GLY A 84 6.60 -24.38 -14.47
C GLY A 84 5.30 -23.85 -15.12
N TRP A 85 4.44 -23.15 -14.38
CA TRP A 85 3.21 -22.52 -14.88
C TRP A 85 3.45 -21.16 -15.55
N GLY A 86 4.65 -20.61 -15.35
CA GLY A 86 5.03 -19.30 -15.83
C GLY A 86 4.94 -18.23 -14.73
N ARG A 87 5.71 -17.16 -14.95
CA ARG A 87 5.83 -15.98 -14.09
C ARG A 87 4.90 -14.87 -14.62
N GLY A 88 5.34 -13.61 -14.59
CA GLY A 88 4.56 -12.48 -15.09
C GLY A 88 3.65 -11.90 -14.02
N SER A 89 2.42 -11.56 -14.43
CA SER A 89 1.34 -11.06 -13.58
C SER A 89 0.62 -12.15 -12.77
N ARG A 90 1.11 -13.39 -12.77
CA ARG A 90 0.64 -14.43 -11.83
C ARG A 90 1.07 -14.08 -10.41
N PRO A 91 0.27 -14.42 -9.38
CA PRO A 91 0.67 -14.19 -8.00
C PRO A 91 1.96 -14.94 -7.69
N VAL A 92 2.84 -14.31 -6.92
CA VAL A 92 4.01 -14.99 -6.38
C VAL A 92 3.54 -16.06 -5.39
N ILE A 93 4.05 -17.27 -5.59
CA ILE A 93 3.78 -18.44 -4.76
C ILE A 93 5.08 -19.01 -4.21
N ASN A 94 5.00 -20.03 -3.36
CA ASN A 94 6.17 -20.64 -2.71
C ASN A 94 6.99 -19.64 -1.87
N VAL A 95 6.30 -18.65 -1.29
CA VAL A 95 6.86 -17.64 -0.38
C VAL A 95 6.34 -17.88 1.03
N SER A 96 7.22 -17.79 2.02
CA SER A 96 6.81 -17.91 3.42
C SER A 96 6.38 -16.56 3.97
N TRP A 97 5.78 -16.57 5.17
CA TRP A 97 5.41 -15.34 5.87
C TRP A 97 6.61 -14.41 6.06
N HIS A 98 7.77 -14.95 6.46
CA HIS A 98 9.02 -14.18 6.55
C HIS A 98 9.52 -13.59 5.23
N ASP A 99 9.26 -14.27 4.11
CA ASP A 99 9.60 -13.75 2.78
C ASP A 99 8.67 -12.60 2.38
N ALA A 100 7.39 -12.69 2.75
CA ALA A 100 6.39 -11.65 2.49
C ALA A 100 6.67 -10.37 3.31
N ILE A 101 6.94 -10.48 4.62
CA ILE A 101 7.28 -9.29 5.43
C ILE A 101 8.62 -8.66 5.01
N ALA A 102 9.56 -9.45 4.48
CA ALA A 102 10.82 -8.94 3.94
C ALA A 102 10.58 -8.14 2.66
N TYR A 103 9.67 -8.58 1.80
CA TYR A 103 9.22 -7.82 0.63
C TYR A 103 8.58 -6.49 1.06
N CYS A 104 7.68 -6.51 2.06
CA CYS A 104 7.05 -5.32 2.61
C CYS A 104 8.08 -4.29 3.13
N ASN A 105 9.09 -4.74 3.89
CA ASN A 105 10.16 -3.87 4.37
C ASN A 105 11.05 -3.33 3.25
N TRP A 106 11.36 -4.14 2.23
CA TRP A 106 12.09 -3.67 1.05
C TRP A 106 11.31 -2.59 0.31
N LEU A 107 10.02 -2.81 0.05
CA LEU A 107 9.17 -1.83 -0.62
C LEU A 107 9.06 -0.54 0.19
N SER A 108 8.94 -0.65 1.51
CA SER A 108 8.99 0.50 2.42
C SER A 108 10.26 1.32 2.22
N GLN A 109 11.43 0.68 2.17
CA GLN A 109 12.68 1.40 1.92
C GLN A 109 12.75 2.04 0.54
N LYS A 110 12.23 1.38 -0.49
CA LYS A 110 12.19 1.92 -1.87
C LYS A 110 11.40 3.22 -1.93
N GLU A 111 10.35 3.33 -1.11
CA GLU A 111 9.52 4.52 -0.98
C GLU A 111 9.91 5.41 0.20
N THR A 112 11.07 5.15 0.82
CA THR A 112 11.62 5.97 1.90
C THR A 112 10.74 6.02 3.16
N LEU A 113 9.97 4.96 3.39
CA LEU A 113 9.14 4.76 4.58
C LEU A 113 9.92 4.02 5.68
N PRO A 114 9.52 4.18 6.96
CA PRO A 114 9.98 3.33 8.05
C PRO A 114 9.69 1.85 7.75
N PHE A 115 10.51 0.96 8.31
CA PHE A 115 10.18 -0.46 8.30
C PHE A 115 8.89 -0.71 9.06
N ALA A 116 8.05 -1.59 8.53
CA ALA A 116 6.88 -2.05 9.24
C ALA A 116 7.18 -3.23 10.18
N TYR A 117 8.26 -3.98 9.94
CA TYR A 117 8.57 -5.19 10.72
C TYR A 117 10.01 -5.21 11.24
N ASP A 118 10.20 -5.78 12.43
CA ASP A 118 11.53 -6.21 12.91
C ASP A 118 11.93 -7.58 12.32
N SER A 119 13.08 -8.12 12.73
CA SER A 119 13.57 -9.42 12.26
C SER A 119 12.75 -10.62 12.75
N ASN A 120 11.93 -10.45 13.78
CA ASN A 120 11.05 -11.48 14.32
C ASN A 120 9.62 -11.35 13.78
N GLY A 121 9.35 -10.33 12.95
CA GLY A 121 8.03 -10.06 12.41
C GLY A 121 7.10 -9.27 13.34
N ASN A 122 7.62 -8.63 14.39
CA ASN A 122 6.82 -7.68 15.17
C ASN A 122 6.61 -6.40 14.37
N LEU A 123 5.40 -5.84 14.43
CA LEU A 123 5.14 -4.52 13.82
C LEU A 123 5.95 -3.42 14.51
N LEU A 124 6.43 -2.47 13.72
CA LEU A 124 7.22 -1.32 14.16
C LEU A 124 6.46 -0.02 13.88
N ASP A 125 6.47 0.88 14.86
CA ASP A 125 5.95 2.23 14.71
C ASP A 125 6.90 3.13 13.90
N ASN A 126 6.51 4.40 13.73
CA ASN A 126 7.30 5.41 13.03
C ASN A 126 8.69 5.67 13.62
N ASN A 127 8.92 5.32 14.89
CA ASN A 127 10.21 5.46 15.57
C ASN A 127 11.04 4.16 15.50
N GLY A 128 10.49 3.08 14.94
CA GLY A 128 11.11 1.77 14.92
C GLY A 128 10.96 0.99 16.23
N GLU A 129 10.00 1.37 17.08
CA GLU A 129 9.66 0.64 18.30
C GLU A 129 8.55 -0.37 18.04
N ILE A 130 8.57 -1.50 18.74
CA ILE A 130 7.54 -2.54 18.60
C ILE A 130 6.18 -1.97 19.00
N THR A 131 5.18 -2.13 18.13
CA THR A 131 3.81 -1.68 18.36
C THR A 131 2.79 -2.76 18.01
N VAL A 132 1.63 -2.69 18.65
CA VAL A 132 0.43 -3.44 18.27
C VAL A 132 -0.66 -2.54 17.70
N ASP A 133 -0.43 -1.23 17.70
CA ASP A 133 -1.32 -0.25 17.11
C ASP A 133 -0.91 0.00 15.66
N THR A 134 -1.69 -0.56 14.73
CA THR A 134 -1.44 -0.49 13.29
C THR A 134 -1.55 0.92 12.72
N ILE A 135 -2.16 1.86 13.43
CA ILE A 135 -2.24 3.27 13.04
C ILE A 135 -0.83 3.88 12.97
N ASN A 136 0.06 3.45 13.86
CA ASN A 136 1.42 4.00 13.98
C ASN A 136 2.42 3.36 13.01
N VAL A 137 1.98 2.42 12.16
CA VAL A 137 2.84 1.70 11.21
C VAL A 137 2.72 2.36 9.83
N ALA A 138 3.67 3.24 9.49
CA ALA A 138 3.64 3.95 8.21
C ALA A 138 4.14 3.14 7.01
N GLY A 139 4.95 2.10 7.25
CA GLY A 139 5.52 1.24 6.20
C GLY A 139 4.49 0.33 5.53
N TYR A 140 4.87 -0.24 4.39
CA TYR A 140 4.13 -1.34 3.79
C TYR A 140 4.17 -2.54 4.70
N ARG A 141 3.03 -3.23 4.81
CA ARG A 141 2.86 -4.42 5.64
C ARG A 141 1.85 -5.37 5.05
N LEU A 142 1.76 -6.57 5.62
CA LEU A 142 0.61 -7.44 5.36
C LEU A 142 -0.63 -6.83 6.03
N PRO A 143 -1.83 -7.00 5.44
CA PRO A 143 -3.07 -6.61 6.11
C PRO A 143 -3.21 -7.41 7.41
N THR A 144 -3.84 -6.81 8.42
CA THR A 144 -4.37 -7.62 9.51
C THR A 144 -5.46 -8.52 8.96
N GLU A 145 -5.76 -9.61 9.66
CA GLU A 145 -6.84 -10.50 9.26
C GLU A 145 -8.18 -9.77 9.15
N ALA A 146 -8.45 -8.86 10.09
CA ALA A 146 -9.67 -8.08 10.09
C ALA A 146 -9.70 -7.07 8.94
N GLU A 147 -8.57 -6.41 8.65
CA GLU A 147 -8.46 -5.50 7.50
C GLU A 147 -8.70 -6.26 6.19
N TRP A 148 -8.14 -7.46 6.07
CA TRP A 148 -8.34 -8.32 4.91
C TRP A 148 -9.82 -8.68 4.74
N GLU A 149 -10.51 -9.13 5.81
CA GLU A 149 -11.93 -9.49 5.72
C GLU A 149 -12.81 -8.29 5.37
N PHE A 150 -12.54 -7.14 5.99
CA PHE A 150 -13.27 -5.92 5.72
C PHE A 150 -13.11 -5.48 4.26
N ALA A 151 -11.89 -5.51 3.74
CA ALA A 151 -11.59 -5.23 2.35
C ALA A 151 -12.27 -6.24 1.41
N ALA A 152 -12.18 -7.54 1.70
CA ALA A 152 -12.77 -8.62 0.90
C ALA A 152 -14.28 -8.47 0.77
N ARG A 153 -14.96 -8.12 1.87
CA ARG A 153 -16.41 -7.89 1.93
C ARG A 153 -16.87 -6.66 1.15
N GLY A 154 -15.97 -5.75 0.77
CA GLY A 154 -16.31 -4.49 0.10
C GLY A 154 -16.32 -3.26 1.01
N GLY A 155 -15.78 -3.36 2.22
CA GLY A 155 -15.67 -2.26 3.17
C GLY A 155 -17.02 -1.62 3.50
N THR A 156 -17.06 -0.29 3.53
CA THR A 156 -18.31 0.49 3.74
C THR A 156 -19.31 0.37 2.59
N LYS A 157 -18.90 -0.20 1.45
CA LYS A 157 -19.72 -0.43 0.25
C LYS A 157 -20.21 -1.87 0.13
N SER A 158 -20.01 -2.69 1.17
CA SER A 158 -20.31 -4.12 1.12
C SER A 158 -21.73 -4.42 0.68
N SER A 159 -21.85 -5.24 -0.37
CA SER A 159 -23.11 -5.81 -0.83
C SER A 159 -23.56 -7.06 -0.05
N GLY A 160 -22.76 -7.50 0.93
CA GLY A 160 -23.10 -8.63 1.82
C GLY A 160 -23.02 -10.01 1.16
N PHE A 161 -22.10 -10.19 0.21
CA PHE A 161 -21.90 -11.44 -0.52
C PHE A 161 -21.00 -12.45 0.22
N GLU A 162 -21.20 -13.74 -0.09
CA GLU A 162 -20.40 -14.87 0.44
C GLU A 162 -18.95 -14.86 -0.07
N TYR A 163 -18.76 -14.49 -1.34
CA TYR A 163 -17.47 -14.27 -1.98
C TYR A 163 -17.26 -12.79 -2.23
N ALA A 164 -16.01 -12.39 -2.45
CA ALA A 164 -15.67 -10.99 -2.67
C ALA A 164 -16.24 -10.47 -4.01
N GLY A 165 -17.45 -9.88 -3.97
CA GLY A 165 -18.12 -9.27 -5.11
C GLY A 165 -19.29 -10.07 -5.71
N SER A 166 -19.52 -11.31 -5.29
CA SER A 166 -20.63 -12.13 -5.80
C SER A 166 -21.00 -13.28 -4.85
N ASN A 167 -22.20 -13.83 -5.00
CA ASN A 167 -22.56 -15.14 -4.41
C ASN A 167 -22.20 -16.31 -5.33
N SER A 168 -21.53 -16.06 -6.45
CA SER A 168 -21.00 -17.07 -7.37
C SER A 168 -19.48 -16.97 -7.44
N LEU A 169 -18.78 -17.97 -6.89
CA LEU A 169 -17.32 -18.01 -6.95
C LEU A 169 -16.78 -18.04 -8.38
N GLU A 170 -17.51 -18.63 -9.32
CA GLU A 170 -17.08 -18.70 -10.73
C GLU A 170 -16.88 -17.31 -11.36
N GLU A 171 -17.60 -16.30 -10.89
CA GLU A 171 -17.54 -14.92 -11.38
C GLU A 171 -16.33 -14.16 -10.84
N VAL A 172 -15.91 -14.45 -9.59
CA VAL A 172 -14.96 -13.64 -8.83
C VAL A 172 -13.66 -14.37 -8.48
N GLY A 173 -13.57 -15.68 -8.74
CA GLY A 173 -12.49 -16.50 -8.22
C GLY A 173 -12.01 -17.65 -9.11
N TRP A 174 -10.75 -18.01 -8.89
CA TRP A 174 -10.12 -19.23 -9.42
C TRP A 174 -10.00 -20.27 -8.31
N PHE A 175 -10.60 -21.44 -8.52
CA PHE A 175 -10.70 -22.51 -7.52
C PHE A 175 -10.66 -23.87 -8.22
N ASP A 176 -10.72 -24.97 -7.46
CA ASP A 176 -10.45 -26.34 -7.97
C ASP A 176 -11.17 -26.70 -9.28
N SER A 177 -12.39 -26.20 -9.45
CA SER A 177 -13.29 -26.56 -10.54
C SER A 177 -13.05 -25.76 -11.82
N ASN A 178 -12.39 -24.60 -11.74
CA ASN A 178 -12.19 -23.70 -12.90
C ASN A 178 -10.74 -23.24 -13.10
N SER A 179 -9.81 -23.60 -12.22
CA SER A 179 -8.41 -23.15 -12.26
C SER A 179 -7.54 -23.90 -13.25
N GLU A 180 -8.01 -25.02 -13.81
CA GLU A 180 -7.20 -25.93 -14.64
C GLU A 180 -5.96 -26.47 -13.91
N GLY A 181 -5.98 -26.46 -12.57
CA GLY A 181 -4.90 -27.01 -11.75
C GLY A 181 -3.67 -26.12 -11.60
N MET A 182 -3.83 -24.80 -11.72
CA MET A 182 -2.76 -23.81 -11.57
C MET A 182 -3.32 -22.45 -11.12
N THR A 183 -2.44 -21.55 -10.69
CA THR A 183 -2.79 -20.13 -10.51
C THR A 183 -3.23 -19.49 -11.84
N HIS A 184 -3.71 -18.26 -11.80
CA HIS A 184 -3.97 -17.44 -13.00
C HIS A 184 -3.36 -16.06 -12.82
N GLU A 185 -3.21 -15.33 -13.92
CA GLU A 185 -2.81 -13.93 -13.84
C GLU A 185 -3.84 -13.15 -13.02
N VAL A 186 -3.36 -12.23 -12.18
CA VAL A 186 -4.24 -11.43 -11.32
C VAL A 186 -5.21 -10.59 -12.16
N GLY A 187 -6.41 -10.38 -11.62
CA GLY A 187 -7.40 -9.48 -12.21
C GLY A 187 -8.17 -10.01 -13.41
N GLN A 188 -8.17 -11.34 -13.64
CA GLN A 188 -8.91 -11.97 -14.74
C GLN A 188 -10.38 -12.30 -14.42
N LYS A 189 -10.77 -12.20 -13.13
CA LYS A 189 -12.16 -12.35 -12.65
C LYS A 189 -12.78 -10.99 -12.30
N LEU A 190 -14.06 -10.98 -11.93
CA LEU A 190 -14.72 -9.74 -11.50
C LEU A 190 -14.19 -9.28 -10.13
N PRO A 191 -14.01 -7.97 -9.90
CA PRO A 191 -13.63 -7.44 -8.59
C PRO A 191 -14.81 -7.34 -7.63
N ASN A 192 -14.52 -7.09 -6.36
CA ASN A 192 -15.52 -6.74 -5.36
C ASN A 192 -15.97 -5.26 -5.43
N ASP A 193 -16.84 -4.84 -4.50
CA ASP A 193 -17.44 -3.50 -4.43
C ASP A 193 -16.42 -2.34 -4.33
N LEU A 194 -15.16 -2.64 -3.95
CA LEU A 194 -14.06 -1.68 -3.86
C LEU A 194 -13.15 -1.68 -5.10
N GLY A 195 -13.29 -2.65 -6.00
CA GLY A 195 -12.38 -2.83 -7.12
C GLY A 195 -11.17 -3.73 -6.79
N LEU A 196 -11.22 -4.50 -5.70
CA LEU A 196 -10.21 -5.51 -5.36
C LEU A 196 -10.49 -6.81 -6.09
N TYR A 197 -9.44 -7.43 -6.61
CA TYR A 197 -9.53 -8.68 -7.37
C TYR A 197 -8.95 -9.83 -6.58
N ASP A 198 -9.40 -11.04 -6.92
CA ASP A 198 -8.84 -12.31 -6.45
C ASP A 198 -8.87 -12.47 -4.92
N MET A 199 -9.75 -11.75 -4.22
CA MET A 199 -9.97 -11.89 -2.77
C MET A 199 -10.73 -13.18 -2.41
N SER A 200 -11.08 -14.01 -3.40
CA SER A 200 -11.75 -15.31 -3.26
C SER A 200 -11.17 -16.30 -4.27
N GLY A 201 -10.13 -17.04 -3.91
CA GLY A 201 -9.43 -18.00 -4.77
C GLY A 201 -8.08 -17.49 -5.26
N ASN A 202 -7.59 -18.07 -6.37
CA ASN A 202 -6.24 -17.90 -6.91
C ASN A 202 -5.14 -18.37 -5.94
N VAL A 203 -4.74 -17.58 -4.94
CA VAL A 203 -3.86 -18.04 -3.87
C VAL A 203 -4.38 -17.63 -2.50
N TRP A 204 -4.08 -18.46 -1.49
CA TRP A 204 -4.19 -18.04 -0.11
C TRP A 204 -3.28 -16.85 0.13
N GLU A 205 -3.66 -15.95 1.03
CA GLU A 205 -2.90 -14.74 1.29
C GLU A 205 -2.50 -14.65 2.75
N TRP A 206 -1.20 -14.47 3.00
CA TRP A 206 -0.68 -14.21 4.33
C TRP A 206 -1.22 -12.91 4.93
N CYS A 207 -1.71 -12.98 6.17
CA CYS A 207 -2.01 -11.83 7.01
C CYS A 207 -0.93 -11.62 8.08
N SER A 208 -0.95 -10.44 8.72
CA SER A 208 0.02 -10.11 9.76
C SER A 208 -0.26 -10.78 11.11
N ASP A 209 -1.50 -11.20 11.36
CA ASP A 209 -1.96 -11.77 12.63
C ASP A 209 -1.52 -13.21 12.86
N MET A 210 -1.37 -13.58 14.14
CA MET A 210 -1.29 -14.96 14.59
C MET A 210 -2.69 -15.52 14.82
N PHE A 211 -2.92 -16.75 14.36
CA PHE A 211 -4.24 -17.38 14.38
C PHE A 211 -4.70 -17.73 15.80
N ASP A 212 -5.92 -17.31 16.11
CA ASP A 212 -6.54 -17.49 17.41
C ASP A 212 -8.08 -17.41 17.30
N GLU A 213 -8.77 -17.73 18.38
CA GLU A 213 -10.24 -17.62 18.51
C GLU A 213 -10.71 -16.16 18.35
N TYR A 214 -11.89 -15.96 17.76
CA TYR A 214 -12.51 -14.65 17.73
C TYR A 214 -13.03 -14.24 19.11
N PRO A 215 -12.90 -12.95 19.48
CA PRO A 215 -13.45 -12.47 20.74
C PRO A 215 -14.97 -12.33 20.67
N ASP A 216 -15.65 -12.55 21.79
CA ASP A 216 -17.11 -12.34 21.92
C ASP A 216 -17.50 -10.84 22.06
N SER A 217 -16.54 -9.92 21.94
CA SER A 217 -16.75 -8.49 22.17
C SER A 217 -16.32 -7.64 20.97
N PRO A 218 -16.93 -6.45 20.77
CA PRO A 218 -16.48 -5.50 19.76
C PRO A 218 -15.00 -5.16 19.88
N GLN A 219 -14.33 -4.99 18.75
CA GLN A 219 -12.91 -4.64 18.64
C GLN A 219 -12.70 -3.33 17.88
N ILE A 220 -11.59 -2.65 18.18
CA ILE A 220 -11.12 -1.46 17.44
C ILE A 220 -9.72 -1.76 16.94
N ASN A 221 -9.50 -1.64 15.62
CA ASN A 221 -8.24 -1.98 14.92
C ASN A 221 -7.57 -3.26 15.44
N PRO A 222 -8.27 -4.41 15.47
CA PRO A 222 -7.72 -5.62 16.07
C PRO A 222 -6.46 -6.08 15.33
N TYR A 223 -5.45 -6.42 16.11
CA TYR A 223 -4.21 -7.05 15.66
C TYR A 223 -3.72 -8.02 16.73
N LYS A 224 -3.56 -9.30 16.36
CA LYS A 224 -3.10 -10.38 17.26
C LYS A 224 -1.67 -10.76 16.97
N THR A 225 -0.79 -10.52 17.94
CA THR A 225 0.63 -10.93 17.89
C THR A 225 0.89 -12.32 18.49
N ILE A 226 -0.07 -12.87 19.23
CA ILE A 226 0.04 -14.15 19.91
C ILE A 226 -1.27 -14.92 19.68
N GLY A 227 -1.14 -16.16 19.25
CA GLY A 227 -2.24 -17.10 19.05
C GLY A 227 -1.77 -18.53 19.26
N PHE A 228 -2.70 -19.49 19.23
CA PHE A 228 -2.34 -20.91 19.31
C PHE A 228 -1.91 -21.48 17.95
N GLY A 229 -2.24 -20.80 16.85
CA GLY A 229 -1.77 -21.11 15.51
C GLY A 229 -0.65 -20.17 15.04
N GLY A 230 -0.10 -20.43 13.85
CA GLY A 230 0.86 -19.53 13.22
C GLY A 230 0.17 -18.39 12.47
N PRO A 231 0.87 -17.71 11.54
CA PRO A 231 0.29 -16.61 10.79
C PRO A 231 -0.98 -17.02 10.04
N VAL A 232 -1.95 -16.13 10.04
CA VAL A 232 -3.26 -16.31 9.39
C VAL A 232 -3.10 -16.32 7.87
N MET A 233 -3.91 -17.14 7.21
CA MET A 233 -4.10 -17.19 5.75
C MET A 233 -5.58 -16.98 5.41
N ARG A 234 -5.86 -16.22 4.34
CA ARG A 234 -7.23 -15.86 3.92
C ARG A 234 -7.43 -16.06 2.42
N GLY A 235 -8.69 -16.22 2.01
CA GLY A 235 -9.10 -16.13 0.59
C GLY A 235 -9.25 -17.45 -0.17
N GLY A 236 -8.74 -18.58 0.31
CA GLY A 236 -8.73 -19.82 -0.46
C GLY A 236 -7.69 -19.79 -1.60
N SER A 237 -7.60 -20.84 -2.40
CA SER A 237 -6.69 -20.86 -3.56
C SER A 237 -7.25 -21.68 -4.72
N TRP A 238 -6.50 -21.70 -5.82
CA TRP A 238 -6.81 -22.44 -7.06
C TRP A 238 -7.07 -23.94 -6.86
N GLU A 239 -6.61 -24.55 -5.77
CA GLU A 239 -6.68 -26.01 -5.54
C GLU A 239 -7.79 -26.44 -4.58
N TYR A 240 -8.46 -25.49 -3.91
CA TYR A 240 -9.48 -25.78 -2.91
C TYR A 240 -10.90 -25.61 -3.45
N GLU A 241 -11.84 -26.28 -2.78
CA GLU A 241 -13.27 -26.17 -3.06
C GLU A 241 -13.82 -24.79 -2.70
N ALA A 242 -15.02 -24.48 -3.21
CA ALA A 242 -15.61 -23.15 -3.09
C ALA A 242 -15.74 -22.64 -1.64
N ARG A 243 -16.00 -23.53 -0.67
CA ARG A 243 -16.15 -23.13 0.74
C ARG A 243 -14.89 -22.47 1.31
N SER A 244 -13.71 -22.86 0.86
CA SER A 244 -12.44 -22.26 1.30
C SER A 244 -12.25 -20.83 0.82
N ALA A 245 -12.96 -20.41 -0.24
CA ALA A 245 -12.87 -19.08 -0.83
C ALA A 245 -13.89 -18.06 -0.29
N TRP A 246 -14.71 -18.43 0.69
CA TRP A 246 -15.60 -17.50 1.37
C TRP A 246 -14.81 -16.37 2.03
N VAL A 247 -15.38 -15.18 2.04
CA VAL A 247 -14.74 -14.00 2.69
C VAL A 247 -14.49 -14.22 4.19
N ALA A 248 -15.24 -15.11 4.84
CA ALA A 248 -15.07 -15.46 6.24
C ALA A 248 -14.09 -16.63 6.48
N SER A 249 -13.70 -17.38 5.44
CA SER A 249 -12.83 -18.57 5.56
C SER A 249 -11.41 -18.21 5.97
N ARG A 250 -10.93 -18.83 7.04
CA ARG A 250 -9.61 -18.59 7.63
C ARG A 250 -8.88 -19.90 7.86
N ASP A 251 -7.58 -19.86 7.66
CA ASP A 251 -6.67 -20.94 8.01
C ASP A 251 -5.37 -20.34 8.59
N CYS A 252 -4.41 -21.17 8.98
CA CYS A 252 -3.09 -20.74 9.40
C CYS A 252 -2.01 -21.71 8.99
N GLY A 253 -0.79 -21.20 8.86
CA GLY A 253 0.39 -21.99 8.52
C GLY A 253 1.53 -21.74 9.48
N SER A 254 2.60 -22.53 9.37
CA SER A 254 3.88 -22.14 9.96
C SER A 254 4.41 -20.90 9.24
N GLU A 255 5.09 -19.99 9.95
CA GLU A 255 5.79 -18.82 9.36
C GLU A 255 6.86 -19.18 8.32
N PHE A 256 7.29 -20.45 8.29
CA PHE A 256 8.21 -21.02 7.30
C PHE A 256 7.52 -21.84 6.20
N ALA A 257 6.21 -22.05 6.29
CA ALA A 257 5.46 -22.79 5.29
C ALA A 257 5.51 -22.08 3.94
N LYS A 258 5.59 -22.87 2.88
CA LYS A 258 5.59 -22.43 1.48
C LYS A 258 4.71 -23.40 0.72
N SER A 259 3.81 -22.88 -0.10
CA SER A 259 2.93 -23.68 -0.96
C SER A 259 2.76 -22.99 -2.31
N ASN A 260 2.44 -23.76 -3.34
CA ASN A 260 2.10 -23.28 -4.66
C ASN A 260 0.68 -22.69 -4.77
N GLY A 261 -0.11 -22.80 -3.70
CA GLY A 261 -1.39 -22.12 -3.53
C GLY A 261 -1.36 -20.99 -2.50
N LEU A 262 -0.19 -20.45 -2.14
CA LEU A 262 -0.02 -19.46 -1.07
C LEU A 262 0.92 -18.32 -1.48
N GLY A 263 0.40 -17.10 -1.43
CA GLY A 263 1.07 -15.84 -1.70
C GLY A 263 0.68 -14.77 -0.67
N PHE A 264 0.59 -13.52 -1.09
CA PHE A 264 0.21 -12.40 -0.22
C PHE A 264 -0.18 -11.15 -1.04
N ARG A 265 -0.85 -10.21 -0.37
CA ARG A 265 -0.98 -8.83 -0.84
C ARG A 265 -0.45 -7.86 0.22
N ILE A 266 -0.11 -6.66 -0.23
CA ILE A 266 0.40 -5.60 0.64
C ILE A 266 -0.70 -4.63 1.03
N CYS A 267 -0.52 -3.95 2.15
CA CYS A 267 -1.31 -2.81 2.55
C CYS A 267 -0.42 -1.74 3.20
N ARG A 268 -1.01 -0.57 3.44
CA ARG A 268 -0.41 0.53 4.16
C ARG A 268 -1.50 1.29 4.90
N THR A 269 -1.29 1.52 6.19
CA THR A 269 -2.16 2.39 6.99
C THR A 269 -2.09 3.81 6.41
N ILE A 270 -3.24 4.42 6.16
CA ILE A 270 -3.33 5.87 5.95
C ILE A 270 -3.58 6.49 7.32
N PRO A 271 -2.60 7.18 7.91
CA PRO A 271 -2.81 7.85 9.19
C PRO A 271 -4.00 8.81 9.07
N ASP A 272 -4.80 8.92 10.13
CA ASP A 272 -5.84 9.95 10.15
C ASP A 272 -5.16 11.31 9.92
N PRO A 273 -5.70 12.16 9.04
CA PRO A 273 -5.31 13.56 8.91
C PRO A 273 -5.20 14.30 10.27
N ALA A 274 -5.93 13.87 11.29
CA ALA A 274 -5.84 14.41 12.65
C ALA A 274 -4.60 13.94 13.44
N ASP A 275 -4.06 12.76 13.15
CA ASP A 275 -2.95 12.11 13.89
C ASP A 275 -1.60 12.27 13.21
N THR A 276 -1.59 12.53 11.90
CA THR A 276 -0.47 13.22 11.25
C THR A 276 -0.66 14.71 11.50
N ALA A 277 0.40 15.50 11.55
CA ALA A 277 0.27 16.96 11.47
C ALA A 277 -0.22 17.39 10.06
N ALA A 278 -1.41 16.96 9.63
CA ALA A 278 -1.98 17.13 8.29
C ALA A 278 -3.52 17.19 8.36
N PHE A 279 -4.05 18.26 8.95
CA PHE A 279 -5.46 18.50 9.26
C PHE A 279 -6.51 18.03 8.21
N PRO A 280 -7.58 17.33 8.64
CA PRO A 280 -8.69 16.85 7.79
C PRO A 280 -9.55 17.94 7.14
N ASP A 281 -9.38 19.20 7.52
CA ASP A 281 -10.26 20.30 7.08
C ASP A 281 -9.91 20.88 5.68
N LYS A 282 -8.83 20.41 5.05
CA LYS A 282 -8.23 21.05 3.84
C LYS A 282 -8.18 20.17 2.60
N GLY A 283 -8.65 18.93 2.68
CA GLY A 283 -8.84 18.05 1.53
C GLY A 283 -7.60 17.70 0.69
N ILE A 284 -6.38 17.79 1.26
CA ILE A 284 -5.14 17.35 0.62
C ILE A 284 -4.29 16.60 1.64
N VAL A 285 -3.93 15.35 1.33
CA VAL A 285 -2.99 14.52 2.09
C VAL A 285 -1.65 14.49 1.36
N LEU A 286 -0.56 14.84 2.03
CA LEU A 286 0.79 14.74 1.46
C LEU A 286 1.35 13.35 1.76
N LEU A 287 1.80 12.61 0.75
CA LEU A 287 2.21 11.21 0.90
C LEU A 287 3.68 11.02 1.26
N LEU A 288 4.47 12.09 1.27
CA LEU A 288 5.90 11.99 1.59
C LEU A 288 6.10 11.92 3.11
N PRO A 289 6.82 10.89 3.62
CA PRO A 289 7.12 10.76 5.04
C PRO A 289 7.93 11.96 5.52
N GLU A 290 7.58 12.43 6.71
CA GLU A 290 8.35 13.44 7.42
C GLU A 290 9.82 12.98 7.54
N ASP A 291 10.72 13.86 7.12
CA ASP A 291 12.13 13.93 7.50
C ASP A 291 13.26 13.18 6.78
N LYS A 292 13.10 12.35 5.73
CA LYS A 292 14.30 11.79 5.04
C LYS A 292 14.18 11.50 3.55
N ALA A 293 13.95 12.49 2.69
CA ALA A 293 14.22 12.30 1.26
C ALA A 293 15.74 12.19 1.00
N VAL A 294 16.30 10.98 0.95
CA VAL A 294 17.73 10.74 0.66
C VAL A 294 17.91 10.55 -0.85
N PHE A 295 18.70 11.41 -1.50
CA PHE A 295 18.95 11.33 -2.96
C PHE A 295 20.44 11.30 -3.26
N GLU A 296 20.94 10.24 -3.90
CA GLU A 296 22.38 10.00 -4.11
C GLU A 296 22.95 10.45 -5.47
N ASN A 297 22.17 10.93 -6.46
CA ASN A 297 22.70 11.23 -7.81
C ASN A 297 22.15 12.52 -8.46
N PHE A 298 23.00 13.22 -9.24
CA PHE A 298 22.65 14.40 -10.04
C PHE A 298 22.25 14.03 -11.49
N PRO A 299 21.24 14.67 -12.11
CA PRO A 299 20.31 15.65 -11.52
C PRO A 299 19.37 14.98 -10.51
N ARG A 300 19.10 15.66 -9.39
CA ARG A 300 18.23 15.14 -8.33
C ARG A 300 16.78 15.45 -8.74
N LEU A 301 16.07 14.44 -9.21
CA LEU A 301 14.63 14.52 -9.47
C LEU A 301 13.88 14.28 -8.16
N MET A 302 13.00 15.20 -7.76
CA MET A 302 12.09 14.97 -6.65
C MET A 302 10.68 14.77 -7.19
N LYS A 303 10.03 13.70 -6.72
CA LYS A 303 8.64 13.39 -6.98
C LYS A 303 7.82 13.88 -5.79
N PHE A 304 6.97 14.88 -6.03
CA PHE A 304 6.00 15.32 -5.05
C PHE A 304 4.70 14.56 -5.28
N GLU A 305 4.25 13.85 -4.25
CA GLU A 305 2.99 13.12 -4.26
C GLU A 305 2.05 13.66 -3.20
N TRP A 306 0.84 13.99 -3.63
CA TRP A 306 -0.25 14.33 -2.73
C TRP A 306 -1.52 13.65 -3.23
N LEU A 307 -2.46 13.42 -2.33
CA LEU A 307 -3.80 12.91 -2.64
C LEU A 307 -4.82 14.01 -2.33
N PRO A 308 -5.61 14.46 -3.30
CA PRO A 308 -6.80 15.23 -3.00
C PRO A 308 -7.82 14.31 -2.34
N VAL A 309 -8.27 14.68 -1.16
CA VAL A 309 -9.27 13.95 -0.38
C VAL A 309 -10.47 14.88 -0.19
N ASN A 310 -11.69 14.44 -0.46
CA ASN A 310 -12.90 15.25 -0.21
C ASN A 310 -12.96 16.62 -0.95
N LEU A 311 -12.30 16.75 -2.10
CA LEU A 311 -12.37 17.99 -2.91
C LEU A 311 -13.31 17.84 -4.11
N PRO A 312 -14.06 18.90 -4.49
CA PRO A 312 -14.89 18.89 -5.68
C PRO A 312 -14.12 18.49 -6.93
N GLU A 313 -14.77 17.74 -7.81
CA GLU A 313 -14.22 17.38 -9.12
C GLU A 313 -13.91 18.65 -9.93
N GLY A 314 -12.68 18.75 -10.45
CA GLY A 314 -12.21 19.95 -11.17
C GLY A 314 -11.53 21.03 -10.33
N THR A 315 -11.34 20.80 -9.02
CA THR A 315 -10.53 21.70 -8.15
C THR A 315 -9.14 21.94 -8.74
N THR A 316 -8.69 23.20 -8.73
CA THR A 316 -7.36 23.59 -9.22
C THR A 316 -6.38 23.69 -8.06
N TYR A 317 -5.20 23.10 -8.23
CA TYR A 317 -4.13 23.05 -7.24
C TYR A 317 -2.92 23.87 -7.70
N GLN A 318 -2.18 24.36 -6.72
CA GLN A 318 -0.94 25.10 -6.88
C GLN A 318 0.10 24.52 -5.93
N ILE A 319 1.34 24.41 -6.38
CA ILE A 319 2.45 23.92 -5.55
C ILE A 319 3.45 25.06 -5.44
N GLU A 320 3.93 25.29 -4.22
CA GLU A 320 5.02 26.22 -3.95
C GLU A 320 6.22 25.44 -3.41
N ILE A 321 7.40 25.81 -3.92
CA ILE A 321 8.68 25.22 -3.53
C ILE A 321 9.66 26.38 -3.26
N GLU A 322 10.28 26.37 -2.08
CA GLU A 322 11.25 27.36 -1.61
C GLU A 322 12.59 26.69 -1.25
N TYR A 323 13.69 27.44 -1.37
CA TYR A 323 15.07 26.97 -1.19
C TYR A 323 15.85 27.81 -0.19
N CYS A 324 16.77 27.19 0.55
CA CYS A 324 17.77 27.89 1.36
C CYS A 324 19.05 28.18 0.56
N TRP A 325 19.77 29.26 0.90
CA TRP A 325 21.08 29.56 0.27
C TRP A 325 22.18 29.95 1.27
N LYS A 326 22.01 29.76 2.59
CA LYS A 326 22.98 30.26 3.58
C LYS A 326 23.42 29.24 4.62
N PHE A 327 24.74 29.26 4.87
CA PHE A 327 25.58 28.49 5.79
C PHE A 327 25.06 28.39 7.24
N SER A 328 23.95 27.68 7.44
CA SER A 328 23.48 27.28 8.75
C SER A 328 23.12 25.80 8.68
N ASN A 329 23.81 24.99 9.48
CA ASN A 329 23.46 23.58 9.67
C ASN A 329 22.23 23.42 10.59
N SER A 330 21.57 24.53 10.96
CA SER A 330 20.38 24.55 11.83
C SER A 330 19.13 24.73 10.98
N ILE A 331 18.26 23.71 11.02
CA ILE A 331 16.94 23.65 10.39
C ILE A 331 15.90 24.37 11.28
N ASP A 332 16.25 24.67 12.53
CA ASP A 332 15.36 25.16 13.58
C ASP A 332 15.23 26.69 13.63
N GLU A 333 15.88 27.43 12.71
CA GLU A 333 15.80 28.89 12.65
C GLU A 333 14.94 29.36 11.46
N PRO A 334 13.63 29.62 11.66
CA PRO A 334 12.69 30.02 10.60
C PRO A 334 12.97 31.39 9.97
N GLU A 335 13.96 32.15 10.45
CA GLU A 335 14.21 33.55 10.06
C GLU A 335 15.09 33.73 8.81
N PHE A 336 15.54 32.66 8.14
CA PHE A 336 16.55 32.74 7.08
C PHE A 336 16.18 32.16 5.69
N PHE A 337 14.89 32.06 5.35
CA PHE A 337 14.47 31.75 3.98
C PHE A 337 14.46 33.03 3.12
N GLY A 338 15.48 33.20 2.29
CA GLY A 338 15.54 34.29 1.31
C GLY A 338 14.86 33.89 0.01
N ILE A 339 13.84 34.64 -0.42
CA ILE A 339 13.19 34.47 -1.72
C ILE A 339 14.13 35.02 -2.80
N TRP A 340 14.64 34.18 -3.70
CA TRP A 340 15.12 34.62 -5.01
C TRP A 340 14.27 33.98 -6.11
N ALA A 341 13.56 34.82 -6.85
CA ALA A 341 13.09 34.54 -8.20
C ALA A 341 14.10 35.19 -9.16
N GLU A 342 15.18 34.49 -9.50
CA GLU A 342 16.10 34.95 -10.55
C GLU A 342 15.97 34.04 -11.79
N GLY A 343 15.39 34.60 -12.85
CA GLY A 343 15.44 34.05 -14.21
C GLY A 343 14.31 33.10 -14.60
N ASN A 344 13.32 33.60 -15.35
CA ASN A 344 12.40 32.93 -16.29
C ASN A 344 11.76 31.56 -15.98
N TYR A 345 11.98 30.95 -14.83
CA TYR A 345 11.24 29.80 -14.33
C TYR A 345 10.26 30.33 -13.29
N SER A 346 9.00 30.48 -13.70
CA SER A 346 7.89 30.74 -12.77
C SER A 346 7.91 29.66 -11.67
N PRO A 347 7.93 30.02 -10.36
CA PRO A 347 7.85 29.05 -9.25
C PRO A 347 6.43 28.44 -9.11
N TRP A 348 5.62 28.51 -10.17
CA TRP A 348 4.21 28.21 -10.17
C TRP A 348 3.96 27.10 -11.18
N ILE A 349 3.53 25.94 -10.70
CA ILE A 349 2.94 24.92 -11.55
C ILE A 349 1.45 24.91 -11.24
N SER A 350 0.66 25.48 -12.15
CA SER A 350 -0.80 25.38 -12.12
C SER A 350 -1.22 24.27 -13.08
N ARG A 351 -1.87 23.23 -12.55
CA ARG A 351 -2.44 22.14 -13.36
C ARG A 351 -3.91 21.95 -13.00
N SER A 352 -4.73 21.67 -14.01
CA SER A 352 -6.16 21.38 -13.87
C SER A 352 -6.44 19.95 -14.34
N GLY A 353 -7.34 19.23 -13.65
CA GLY A 353 -7.89 17.96 -14.12
C GLY A 353 -7.03 16.71 -13.90
N LEU A 354 -6.28 16.64 -12.80
CA LEU A 354 -5.47 15.46 -12.46
C LEU A 354 -6.26 14.50 -11.56
N THR A 355 -6.43 13.26 -12.02
CA THR A 355 -6.93 12.12 -11.24
C THR A 355 -5.83 11.41 -10.43
N ALA A 356 -4.57 11.78 -10.65
CA ALA A 356 -3.41 11.43 -9.85
C ALA A 356 -2.42 12.59 -9.84
N THR A 357 -1.99 13.00 -8.65
CA THR A 357 -1.27 14.25 -8.39
C THR A 357 0.19 13.98 -8.08
N VAL A 358 0.93 13.68 -9.14
CA VAL A 358 2.38 13.56 -9.16
C VAL A 358 2.97 14.79 -9.84
N LEU A 359 3.92 15.46 -9.18
CA LEU A 359 4.77 16.46 -9.81
C LEU A 359 6.23 15.99 -9.76
N ASP A 360 6.81 15.78 -10.94
CA ASP A 360 8.25 15.67 -11.10
C ASP A 360 8.84 17.07 -11.19
N HIS A 361 9.77 17.39 -10.28
CA HIS A 361 10.51 18.65 -10.29
C HIS A 361 12.00 18.35 -10.27
N GLU A 362 12.70 18.86 -11.29
CA GLU A 362 14.15 18.71 -11.40
C GLU A 362 14.84 19.81 -10.59
N PHE A 363 15.64 19.41 -9.61
CA PHE A 363 16.41 20.35 -8.82
C PHE A 363 17.81 20.55 -9.37
N ILE A 364 18.12 21.81 -9.69
CA ILE A 364 19.48 22.26 -10.04
C ILE A 364 20.10 22.86 -8.77
N GLY A 365 20.46 22.03 -7.79
CA GLY A 365 21.08 22.53 -6.54
C GLY A 365 21.31 21.46 -5.48
N SER A 366 22.13 21.80 -4.47
CA SER A 366 22.46 20.95 -3.31
C SER A 366 21.89 21.48 -1.99
N GLN A 367 20.93 22.40 -2.05
CA GLN A 367 20.47 23.15 -0.88
C GLN A 367 19.18 22.55 -0.32
N PRO A 368 19.03 22.45 1.01
CA PRO A 368 17.75 22.10 1.62
C PRO A 368 16.70 23.16 1.27
N GLY A 369 15.44 22.77 1.38
CA GLY A 369 14.33 23.65 1.06
C GLY A 369 13.05 23.21 1.75
N ARG A 370 11.95 23.81 1.32
CA ARG A 370 10.61 23.47 1.79
C ARG A 370 9.60 23.58 0.66
N TRP A 371 8.48 22.87 0.79
CA TRP A 371 7.41 22.89 -0.19
C TRP A 371 6.04 22.83 0.49
N ARG A 372 4.99 23.26 -0.23
CA ARG A 372 3.59 23.18 0.22
C ARG A 372 2.65 23.15 -0.98
N VAL A 373 1.44 22.67 -0.78
CA VAL A 373 0.37 22.66 -1.79
C VAL A 373 -0.71 23.63 -1.36
N GLY A 374 -1.29 24.35 -2.30
CA GLY A 374 -2.48 25.14 -2.12
C GLY A 374 -3.57 24.69 -3.08
N TYR A 375 -4.83 24.77 -2.66
CA TYR A 375 -5.95 24.66 -3.59
C TYR A 375 -6.76 25.94 -3.57
N LYS A 376 -7.41 26.24 -4.69
CA LYS A 376 -8.30 27.37 -4.80
C LYS A 376 -9.71 26.94 -4.40
N ASP A 377 -10.26 27.55 -3.36
CA ASP A 377 -11.62 27.29 -2.91
C ASP A 377 -12.67 28.00 -3.78
N GLU A 378 -13.96 27.77 -3.48
CA GLU A 378 -15.09 28.37 -4.20
C GLU A 378 -15.11 29.91 -4.17
N SER A 379 -14.49 30.52 -3.16
CA SER A 379 -14.36 31.98 -3.03
C SER A 379 -13.25 32.55 -3.91
N GLY A 380 -12.40 31.67 -4.45
CA GLY A 380 -11.23 32.02 -5.23
C GLY A 380 -9.99 32.34 -4.38
N GLU A 381 -10.05 32.11 -3.07
CA GLU A 381 -8.91 32.20 -2.17
C GLU A 381 -8.08 30.91 -2.25
N ILE A 382 -6.75 31.03 -2.18
CA ILE A 382 -5.87 29.85 -2.13
C ILE A 382 -5.67 29.46 -0.67
N LYS A 383 -6.08 28.23 -0.33
CA LYS A 383 -5.85 27.63 0.98
C LYS A 383 -4.60 26.77 0.91
N TRP A 384 -3.58 27.16 1.68
CA TRP A 384 -2.27 26.52 1.71
C TRP A 384 -2.17 25.43 2.79
N THR A 385 -1.44 24.36 2.49
CA THR A 385 -0.86 23.45 3.49
C THR A 385 0.29 24.13 4.22
N ASP A 386 0.67 23.58 5.37
CA ASP A 386 1.90 23.98 6.04
C ASP A 386 3.13 23.59 5.20
N TRP A 387 4.25 24.24 5.50
CA TRP A 387 5.52 23.97 4.85
C TRP A 387 6.09 22.61 5.30
N ARG A 388 6.51 21.79 4.34
CA ARG A 388 7.29 20.57 4.54
C ARG A 388 8.74 20.79 4.14
N TYR A 389 9.69 20.31 4.92
CA TYR A 389 11.12 20.50 4.65
C TYR A 389 11.70 19.31 3.88
N PHE A 390 12.68 19.57 3.03
CA PHE A 390 13.48 18.56 2.36
C PHE A 390 14.97 18.92 2.44
N ARG A 391 15.84 17.90 2.42
CA ARG A 391 17.30 18.08 2.38
C ARG A 391 17.92 17.13 1.38
N PHE A 392 19.07 17.53 0.85
CA PHE A 392 19.88 16.73 -0.05
C PHE A 392 21.12 16.25 0.73
N HIS A 393 21.45 14.95 0.66
CA HIS A 393 22.70 14.41 1.23
C HIS A 393 23.91 14.64 0.33
#